data_AF-A0A6V7H1P5-F1
#
_entry.id   AF-A0A6V7H1P5-F1
#
_cell.length_a   1.000
_cell.length_b   1.000
_cell.length_c   1.000
_cell.angle_alpha   90.00
_cell.angle_beta   90.00
_cell.angle_gamma   90.00
#
_symmetry.space_group_name_H-M   'P 1'
#
loop_
_entity.id
_entity.type
_entity.pdbx_description
1 polymer ?
#
loop_
_entity_poly.entity_id
_entity_poly.type
_entity_poly.pdbx_seq_one_letter_code
_entity_poly.pdbx_strand_id
1 'polypeptide(L)' 'YEKSRTRMNMVLLRNTQGLHAPMRLAMELKATEKIGRLPFLPSSHMMKDVLLGKDEEIG' A
#
# COMPACT_ATOMS: atom_id res chain seq x y z
N TYR A 1 4.75 -2.83 14.62
CA TYR A 1 3.67 -1.84 14.79
C TYR A 1 2.91 -1.57 13.49
N GLU A 2 3.58 -1.28 12.37
CA GLU A 2 2.93 -1.01 11.06
C GLU A 2 1.95 -2.07 10.56
N LYS A 3 2.35 -3.35 10.59
CA LYS A 3 1.52 -4.46 10.09
C LYS A 3 0.15 -4.56 10.79
N SER A 4 0.09 -4.13 12.06
CA SER A 4 -1.15 -4.08 12.84
C SER A 4 -2.04 -2.91 12.41
N ARG A 5 -1.46 -1.72 12.20
CA ARG A 5 -2.15 -0.53 11.65
C ARG A 5 -2.73 -0.83 10.26
N THR A 6 -1.95 -1.45 9.38
CA THR A 6 -2.43 -1.82 8.03
C THR A 6 -3.60 -2.79 8.10
N ARG A 7 -3.55 -3.80 8.98
CA ARG A 7 -4.67 -4.74 9.17
C ARG A 7 -5.93 -4.01 9.67
N MET A 8 -5.79 -3.11 10.63
CA MET A 8 -6.90 -2.32 11.16
C MET A 8 -7.51 -1.41 10.08
N ASN A 9 -6.67 -0.73 9.29
CA ASN A 9 -7.12 0.11 8.17
C ASN A 9 -7.86 -0.69 7.10
N MET A 10 -7.39 -1.91 6.78
CA MET A 10 -8.06 -2.78 5.81
C MET A 10 -9.44 -3.26 6.29
N VAL A 11 -9.60 -3.50 7.59
CA VAL A 11 -10.90 -3.83 8.19
C VAL A 11 -11.82 -2.61 8.22
N LEU A 12 -11.29 -1.42 8.56
CA LEU A 12 -12.03 -0.16 8.52
C LEU A 12 -12.53 0.13 7.09
N LEU A 13 -11.66 0.00 6.10
CA LEU A 13 -11.97 0.22 4.68
C LEU A 13 -13.03 -0.76 4.17
N ARG A 14 -12.97 -2.02 4.61
CA ARG A 14 -14.03 -3.01 4.35
C ARG A 14 -15.39 -2.55 4.91
N ASN A 15 -15.40 -1.99 6.11
CA ASN A 15 -16.64 -1.59 6.78
C ASN A 15 -17.25 -0.32 6.19
N THR A 16 -16.43 0.62 5.69
CA THR A 16 -16.90 1.88 5.13
C THR A 16 -17.25 1.80 3.64
N GLN A 17 -16.43 1.10 2.86
CA GLN A 17 -16.55 1.04 1.40
C GLN A 17 -16.96 -0.36 0.89
N GLY A 18 -16.98 -1.39 1.74
CA GLY A 18 -17.29 -2.76 1.34
C GLY A 18 -16.04 -3.57 0.93
N LEU A 19 -16.23 -4.84 0.57
CA LEU A 19 -15.11 -5.79 0.33
C LEU A 19 -14.21 -5.43 -0.85
N HIS A 20 -14.72 -4.69 -1.83
CA HIS A 20 -13.96 -4.35 -3.04
C HIS A 20 -12.82 -3.37 -2.76
N ALA A 21 -12.98 -2.46 -1.79
CA ALA A 21 -11.97 -1.46 -1.44
C ALA A 21 -10.67 -2.06 -0.87
N PRO A 22 -10.69 -2.92 0.17
CA PRO A 22 -9.47 -3.59 0.62
C PRO A 22 -8.90 -4.53 -0.44
N MET A 23 -9.74 -5.19 -1.25
CA MET A 23 -9.24 -6.05 -2.33
C MET A 23 -8.43 -5.27 -3.36
N ARG A 24 -8.93 -4.10 -3.78
CA ARG A 24 -8.22 -3.19 -4.69
C ARG A 24 -6.90 -2.71 -4.08
N LEU A 25 -6.92 -2.25 -2.83
CA LEU A 25 -5.71 -1.78 -2.14
C LEU A 25 -4.66 -2.90 -2.01
N ALA A 26 -5.08 -4.13 -1.70
CA ALA A 26 -4.18 -5.28 -1.66
C ALA A 26 -3.61 -5.62 -3.04
N MET A 27 -4.40 -5.50 -4.11
CA MET A 27 -3.96 -5.69 -5.49
C MET A 27 -2.96 -4.61 -5.92
N GLU A 28 -3.22 -3.35 -5.59
CA GLU A 28 -2.33 -2.22 -5.85
C GLU A 28 -0.98 -2.42 -5.14
N LEU A 29 -1.00 -2.75 -3.84
CA LEU A 29 0.22 -3.09 -3.09
C LEU A 29 1.01 -4.23 -3.74
N LYS A 30 0.34 -5.31 -4.13
CA LYS A 30 0.98 -6.45 -4.80
C LYS A 30 1.52 -6.10 -6.20
N ALA A 31 0.87 -5.17 -6.90
CA ALA A 31 1.35 -4.66 -8.17
C ALA A 31 2.62 -3.82 -7.98
N THR A 32 2.70 -3.01 -6.92
CA THR A 32 3.91 -2.22 -6.61
C THR A 32 5.13 -3.09 -6.32
N GLU A 33 4.94 -4.26 -5.70
CA GLU A 33 6.01 -5.23 -5.43
C GLU A 33 6.53 -5.91 -6.71
N LYS A 34 5.68 -6.01 -7.75
CA LYS A 34 5.97 -6.73 -9.00
C LYS A 34 6.44 -5.83 -10.14
N ILE A 35 6.57 -4.52 -9.93
CA ILE A 35 7.09 -3.61 -10.97
C ILE A 35 8.44 -4.15 -11.45
N GLY A 36 8.52 -4.47 -12.74
CA GLY A 36 9.70 -5.02 -13.40
C GLY A 36 10.85 -4.02 -13.33
N ARG A 37 11.62 -4.10 -12.25
CA ARG A 37 12.76 -3.21 -12.05
C ARG A 37 13.98 -3.78 -12.76
N LEU A 38 14.67 -2.90 -13.45
CA LEU A 38 15.97 -3.21 -14.01
C LEU A 38 16.94 -3.55 -12.85
N PRO A 39 17.79 -4.58 -13.00
CA PRO A 39 18.59 -5.16 -11.92
C PRO A 39 19.65 -4.23 -11.30
N PHE A 40 19.71 -2.96 -11.70
CA PHE A 40 20.68 -1.97 -11.22
C PHE A 40 20.05 -0.75 -10.50
N LEU A 41 18.72 -0.64 -10.43
CA LEU A 41 18.07 0.50 -9.80
C LEU A 41 17.63 0.19 -8.36
N PRO A 42 18.00 1.00 -7.34
CA PRO A 42 17.68 0.75 -5.92
C PRO A 42 16.18 0.87 -5.63
N SER A 43 15.57 -0.15 -5.00
CA SER A 43 14.13 -0.23 -4.74
C SER A 43 13.60 0.90 -3.87
N SER A 44 13.06 1.94 -4.51
CA SER A 44 12.70 3.18 -3.82
C SER A 44 11.46 3.06 -2.94
N HIS A 45 10.70 1.96 -2.94
CA HIS A 45 9.42 1.76 -2.18
C HIS A 45 8.37 2.89 -2.29
N MET A 46 8.65 3.93 -3.08
CA MET A 46 7.89 5.16 -3.22
C MET A 46 6.44 4.90 -3.62
N MET A 47 6.19 3.98 -4.56
CA MET A 47 4.83 3.62 -4.96
C MET A 47 4.02 3.02 -3.81
N LYS A 48 4.67 2.25 -2.93
CA LYS A 48 4.05 1.67 -1.73
C LYS A 48 3.82 2.74 -0.67
N ASP A 49 4.74 3.70 -0.53
CA ASP A 49 4.63 4.79 0.43
C ASP A 49 3.53 5.79 0.05
N VAL A 50 3.35 6.07 -1.25
CA VAL A 50 2.23 6.85 -1.79
C VAL A 50 0.89 6.16 -1.51
N LEU A 51 0.78 4.85 -1.79
CA LEU A 51 -0.46 4.09 -1.52
C LEU A 51 -0.79 4.00 -0.03
N LEU A 52 0.21 4.07 0.84
CA LEU A 52 0.03 4.07 2.29
C LEU A 52 -0.16 5.47 2.88
N GLY A 53 -0.13 6.53 2.06
CA GLY A 53 -0.25 7.93 2.50
C GLY A 53 0.93 8.41 3.34
N LYS A 54 2.08 7.73 3.28
CA LYS A 54 3.30 8.11 4.02
C LYS A 54 4.08 9.24 3.34
N ASP A 55 3.78 9.52 2.08
CA ASP A 55 4.37 10.64 1.32
C ASP A 55 3.95 12.00 1.92
N GLU A 56 2.77 12.08 2.56
CA GLU A 56 2.29 13.30 3.24
C GLU A 56 2.80 13.47 4.69
N GLU A 57 3.46 12.47 5.30
CA GLU A 57 3.99 12.56 6.67
C GLU A 57 5.33 13.34 6.76
N ILE A 58 5.87 13.83 5.64
CA ILE A 58 7.03 14.74 5.60
C ILE A 58 6.51 16.18 5.49
N GLY A 59 6.07 16.74 6.63
CA GLY A 59 5.67 18.14 6.78
C GLY A 59 6.24 18.73 8.05
#